data_AF-A0A7S3MAP8-F1
#
_entry.id   AF-A0A7S3MAP8-F1
#
_cell.length_a   1.000
_cell.length_b   1.000
_cell.length_c   1.000
_cell.angle_alpha   90.00
_cell.angle_beta   90.00
_cell.angle_gamma   90.00
#
_symmetry.space_group_name_H-M   'P 1'
#
loop_
_entity.id
_entity.type
_entity.pdbx_description
1 polymer ?
#
loop_
_entity_poly.entity_id
_entity_poly.type
_entity_poly.pdbx_seq_one_letter_code
_entity_poly.pdbx_strand_id
1 'polypeptide(L)'
;PEGGLSFGPVTRYVQLSSRYVQPGMTWDEGVKRGKEKCKERFHGACVNNCHTFVSDCLHEMRYAGVPCWNWLSYVLAIWVFVFGRFVTCTRSGAYIVPSAIGIAGLLWMYFGAHKD
;
A
#
# COMPACT_ATOMS: atom_id res chain seq x y z
N PRO A 1 -11.20 8.62 -13.69
CA PRO A 1 -10.74 10.02 -13.75
C PRO A 1 -9.51 10.12 -14.65
N GLU A 2 -9.32 11.22 -15.40
CA GLU A 2 -8.13 11.36 -16.24
C GLU A 2 -6.85 11.21 -15.40
N GLY A 3 -6.04 10.22 -15.77
CA GLY A 3 -4.66 10.04 -15.29
C GLY A 3 -4.45 9.28 -13.97
N GLY A 4 -5.45 8.60 -13.39
CA GLY A 4 -5.25 7.93 -12.10
C GLY A 4 -6.21 6.81 -11.73
N LEU A 5 -5.97 6.25 -10.53
CA LEU A 5 -6.90 5.34 -9.86
C LEU A 5 -8.22 6.08 -9.58
N SER A 6 -9.26 5.34 -9.16
CA SER A 6 -10.55 5.95 -8.78
C SER A 6 -10.43 7.07 -7.72
N PHE A 7 -9.31 7.10 -6.99
CA PHE A 7 -8.99 8.05 -5.92
C PHE A 7 -8.01 9.16 -6.34
N GLY A 8 -7.70 9.28 -7.63
CA GLY A 8 -6.75 10.25 -8.16
C GLY A 8 -5.39 9.67 -8.51
N PRO A 9 -4.37 10.53 -8.74
CA PRO A 9 -3.07 10.10 -9.22
C PRO A 9 -2.28 9.32 -8.14
N VAL A 10 -1.47 8.36 -8.58
CA VAL A 10 -0.60 7.58 -7.69
C VAL A 10 0.50 8.46 -7.11
N THR A 11 0.58 8.57 -5.78
CA THR A 11 1.61 9.38 -5.11
C THR A 11 2.89 8.57 -4.88
N ARG A 12 2.75 7.33 -4.42
CA ARG A 12 3.85 6.41 -4.12
C ARG A 12 3.51 5.00 -4.57
N TYR A 13 4.55 4.22 -4.85
CA TYR A 13 4.41 2.83 -5.27
C TYR A 13 5.57 1.97 -4.76
N VAL A 14 5.32 0.67 -4.63
CA VAL A 14 6.35 -0.36 -4.49
C VAL A 14 6.30 -1.19 -5.76
N GLN A 15 7.39 -1.23 -6.51
CA GLN A 15 7.47 -2.04 -7.72
C GLN A 15 7.72 -3.50 -7.33
N LEU A 16 6.74 -4.36 -7.59
CA LEU A 16 6.87 -5.80 -7.42
C LEU A 16 7.56 -6.42 -8.65
N SER A 17 8.20 -7.57 -8.45
CA SER A 17 8.92 -8.29 -9.51
C SER A 17 8.39 -9.71 -9.64
N SER A 18 8.06 -10.12 -10.86
CA SER A 18 7.56 -11.45 -11.18
C SER A 18 8.52 -12.58 -10.81
N ARG A 19 9.82 -12.29 -10.64
CA ARG A 19 10.84 -13.27 -10.21
C ARG A 19 10.58 -13.89 -8.83
N TYR A 20 9.75 -13.22 -8.03
CA TYR A 20 9.39 -13.69 -6.69
C TYR A 20 8.08 -14.48 -6.67
N VAL A 21 7.42 -14.67 -7.81
CA VAL A 21 6.27 -15.58 -7.91
C VAL A 21 6.78 -17.01 -7.81
N GLN A 22 6.02 -17.87 -7.12
CA GLN A 22 6.38 -19.28 -6.98
C GLN A 22 6.57 -19.99 -8.33
N PRO A 23 7.49 -20.96 -8.44
CA PRO A 23 7.62 -21.78 -9.64
C PRO A 23 6.30 -22.47 -10.01
N GLY A 24 5.99 -22.52 -11.31
CA GLY A 24 4.74 -23.13 -11.81
C GLY A 24 3.50 -22.26 -11.68
N MET A 25 3.63 -21.00 -11.27
CA MET A 25 2.57 -20.01 -11.32
C MET A 25 3.02 -18.76 -12.08
N THR A 26 2.11 -18.19 -12.86
CA THR A 26 2.31 -16.89 -13.52
C THR A 26 1.69 -15.75 -12.71
N TRP A 27 2.18 -14.54 -12.96
CA TRP A 27 1.61 -13.32 -12.39
C TRP A 27 0.11 -13.18 -12.74
N ASP A 28 -0.26 -13.41 -14.00
CA ASP A 28 -1.64 -13.27 -14.45
C ASP A 28 -2.58 -14.29 -13.81
N GLU A 29 -2.12 -15.52 -13.60
CA GLU A 29 -2.89 -16.53 -12.87
C GLU A 29 -3.13 -16.13 -11.42
N GLY A 30 -2.11 -15.61 -10.73
CA GLY A 30 -2.24 -15.12 -9.36
C GLY A 30 -3.25 -13.97 -9.25
N VAL A 31 -3.19 -13.00 -10.18
CA VAL A 31 -4.16 -11.91 -10.26
C VAL A 31 -5.57 -12.42 -10.56
N LYS A 32 -5.71 -13.36 -11.51
CA LYS A 32 -7.01 -13.96 -11.87
C LYS A 32 -7.63 -14.66 -10.66
N ARG A 33 -6.87 -15.47 -9.94
CA ARG A 33 -7.37 -16.19 -8.74
C ARG A 33 -7.73 -15.22 -7.61
N GLY A 34 -6.89 -14.22 -7.35
CA GLY A 34 -7.18 -13.17 -6.36
C GLY A 34 -8.46 -12.40 -6.71
N LYS A 35 -8.70 -12.12 -7.99
CA LYS A 35 -9.93 -11.48 -8.48
C LYS A 35 -11.16 -12.33 -8.21
N GLU A 36 -11.12 -13.63 -8.48
CA GLU A 36 -12.27 -14.51 -8.19
C GLU A 36 -12.57 -14.53 -6.69
N LYS A 37 -11.55 -14.65 -5.82
CA LYS A 37 -11.73 -14.56 -4.35
C LYS A 37 -12.31 -13.22 -3.89
N CYS A 38 -11.95 -12.13 -4.56
CA CYS A 38 -12.43 -10.79 -4.23
C CYS A 38 -13.92 -10.62 -4.58
N LYS A 39 -14.39 -11.19 -5.69
CA LYS A 39 -15.79 -11.06 -6.15
C LYS A 39 -16.82 -11.58 -5.14
N GLU A 40 -16.48 -12.64 -4.43
CA GLU A 40 -17.38 -13.33 -3.51
C GLU A 40 -17.55 -12.62 -2.16
N ARG A 41 -16.74 -11.59 -1.87
CA ARG A 41 -16.69 -10.93 -0.57
C ARG A 41 -17.39 -9.57 -0.60
N PHE A 42 -18.04 -9.19 0.50
CA PHE A 42 -18.57 -7.84 0.68
C PHE A 42 -17.42 -6.84 0.83
N HIS A 43 -17.56 -5.64 0.25
CA HIS A 43 -16.49 -4.63 0.23
C HIS A 43 -16.88 -3.40 1.07
N GLY A 44 -15.93 -2.90 1.85
CA GLY A 44 -16.04 -1.66 2.61
C GLY A 44 -14.72 -0.87 2.59
N ALA A 45 -14.75 0.40 2.97
CA ALA A 45 -13.55 1.25 2.95
C ALA A 45 -12.41 0.70 3.83
N CYS A 46 -12.76 0.15 5.00
CA CYS A 46 -11.81 -0.40 5.97
C CYS A 46 -11.74 -1.93 5.97
N VAL A 47 -12.65 -2.62 5.27
CA VAL A 47 -12.80 -4.08 5.31
C VAL A 47 -12.89 -4.60 3.88
N ASN A 48 -12.02 -5.55 3.52
CA ASN A 48 -11.96 -6.12 2.17
C ASN A 48 -11.87 -5.02 1.09
N ASN A 49 -10.80 -4.22 1.17
CA ASN A 49 -10.55 -3.08 0.27
C ASN A 49 -9.43 -3.42 -0.74
N CYS A 50 -8.95 -2.40 -1.45
CA CYS A 50 -7.89 -2.55 -2.46
C CYS A 50 -6.60 -3.20 -1.92
N HIS A 51 -6.23 -2.96 -0.65
CA HIS A 51 -5.05 -3.60 -0.04
C HIS A 51 -5.29 -5.08 0.21
N THR A 52 -6.49 -5.46 0.67
CA THR A 52 -6.88 -6.86 0.82
C THR A 52 -6.84 -7.58 -0.53
N PHE A 53 -7.35 -6.96 -1.59
CA PHE A 53 -7.29 -7.51 -2.94
C PHE A 53 -5.85 -7.77 -3.42
N VAL A 54 -4.94 -6.80 -3.23
CA VAL A 54 -3.52 -6.99 -3.58
C VAL A 54 -2.91 -8.11 -2.73
N SER A 55 -3.23 -8.17 -1.43
CA SER A 55 -2.82 -9.25 -0.53
C SER A 55 -3.28 -10.62 -0.99
N ASP A 56 -4.53 -10.76 -1.44
CA ASP A 56 -5.05 -12.02 -1.97
C ASP A 56 -4.31 -12.43 -3.24
N CYS A 57 -4.04 -11.49 -4.15
CA CYS A 57 -3.23 -11.77 -5.35
C CYS A 57 -1.83 -12.29 -4.97
N LEU A 58 -1.15 -11.65 -4.02
CA LEU A 58 0.18 -12.08 -3.56
C LEU A 58 0.15 -13.41 -2.82
N HIS A 59 -0.95 -13.69 -2.12
CA HIS A 59 -1.18 -14.97 -1.44
C HIS A 59 -1.29 -16.11 -2.46
N GLU A 60 -2.07 -15.93 -3.52
CA GLU A 60 -2.17 -16.90 -4.61
C GLU A 60 -0.81 -17.17 -5.24
N MET A 61 -0.01 -16.12 -5.47
CA MET A 61 1.33 -16.20 -6.03
C MET A 61 2.37 -16.87 -5.11
N ARG A 62 2.04 -17.10 -3.83
CA ARG A 62 3.02 -17.31 -2.74
C ARG A 62 4.23 -16.40 -2.91
N TYR A 63 3.95 -15.11 -3.12
CA TYR A 63 4.97 -14.14 -3.52
C TYR A 63 6.10 -14.09 -2.49
N ALA A 64 7.35 -14.16 -2.95
CA ALA A 64 8.55 -14.24 -2.12
C ALA A 64 8.54 -15.40 -1.09
N GLY A 65 7.79 -16.48 -1.36
CA GLY A 65 7.69 -17.65 -0.48
C GLY A 65 6.79 -17.45 0.74
N VAL A 66 6.12 -16.29 0.88
CA VAL A 66 5.25 -16.01 2.04
C VAL A 66 3.87 -16.65 1.82
N PRO A 67 3.42 -17.56 2.70
CA PRO A 67 2.19 -18.32 2.49
C PRO A 67 0.94 -17.61 3.03
N CYS A 68 1.06 -16.46 3.70
CA CYS A 68 -0.03 -15.83 4.44
C CYS A 68 -0.25 -14.35 4.07
N TRP A 69 0.08 -13.95 2.84
CA TRP A 69 -0.13 -12.57 2.39
C TRP A 69 -1.55 -12.06 2.62
N ASN A 70 -2.58 -12.89 2.52
CA ASN A 70 -3.98 -12.52 2.79
C ASN A 70 -4.22 -11.96 4.20
N TRP A 71 -3.41 -12.33 5.19
CA TRP A 71 -3.49 -11.82 6.56
C TRP A 71 -2.60 -10.60 6.81
N LEU A 72 -1.82 -10.19 5.80
CA LEU A 72 -0.80 -9.15 5.88
C LEU A 72 -1.18 -7.90 5.06
N SER A 73 -2.47 -7.66 4.81
CA SER A 73 -2.91 -6.52 3.99
C SER A 73 -2.52 -5.16 4.58
N TYR A 74 -2.51 -5.03 5.91
CA TYR A 74 -2.02 -3.82 6.61
C TYR A 74 -0.50 -3.64 6.48
N VAL A 75 0.25 -4.74 6.36
CA VAL A 75 1.70 -4.69 6.12
C VAL A 75 1.97 -4.08 4.74
N LEU A 76 1.11 -4.31 3.74
CA LEU A 76 1.24 -3.64 2.44
C LEU A 76 1.16 -2.11 2.56
N ALA A 77 0.25 -1.60 3.39
CA ALA A 77 0.13 -0.16 3.62
C ALA A 77 1.41 0.41 4.26
N ILE A 78 1.93 -0.27 5.29
CA ILE A 78 3.21 0.09 5.93
C ILE A 78 4.36 -0.01 4.93
N TRP A 79 4.39 -1.05 4.11
CA TRP A 79 5.45 -1.29 3.13
C TRP A 79 5.49 -0.17 2.08
N VAL A 80 4.34 0.24 1.55
CA VAL A 80 4.25 1.39 0.63
C VAL A 80 4.59 2.70 1.35
N PHE A 81 4.18 2.86 2.61
CA PHE A 81 4.48 4.07 3.38
C PHE A 81 5.96 4.22 3.73
N VAL A 82 6.67 3.14 4.04
CA VAL A 82 8.09 3.21 4.43
C VAL A 82 8.99 3.10 3.21
N PHE A 83 8.76 2.09 2.36
CA PHE A 83 9.66 1.74 1.26
C PHE A 83 9.15 2.16 -0.13
N GLY A 84 7.96 2.75 -0.21
CA GLY A 84 7.41 3.22 -1.48
C GLY A 84 8.19 4.40 -2.05
N ARG A 85 8.40 4.39 -3.36
CA ARG A 85 9.03 5.49 -4.10
C ARG A 85 7.97 6.50 -4.51
N PHE A 86 8.26 7.78 -4.36
CA PHE A 86 7.41 8.83 -4.92
C PHE A 86 7.49 8.83 -6.44
N VAL A 87 6.36 9.11 -7.09
CA VAL A 87 6.32 9.18 -8.56
C VAL A 87 7.09 10.40 -9.08
N THR A 88 7.07 11.53 -8.36
CA THR A 88 7.81 12.75 -8.72
C THR A 88 8.34 13.49 -7.50
N CYS A 89 9.37 14.34 -7.69
CA CYS A 89 9.89 15.22 -6.64
C CYS A 89 8.82 16.22 -6.15
N THR A 90 8.02 16.78 -7.07
CA THR A 90 6.92 17.69 -6.74
C THR A 90 5.90 17.04 -5.82
N ARG A 91 5.50 15.79 -6.11
CA ARG A 91 4.60 15.03 -5.23
C ARG A 91 5.27 14.74 -3.88
N SER A 92 6.56 14.43 -3.86
CA SER A 92 7.30 14.24 -2.60
C SER A 92 7.18 15.47 -1.69
N GLY A 93 7.45 16.66 -2.24
CA GLY A 93 7.32 17.92 -1.50
C GLY A 93 5.90 18.18 -1.01
N ALA A 94 4.89 17.99 -1.87
CA ALA A 94 3.49 18.25 -1.54
C ALA A 94 2.95 17.45 -0.34
N TYR A 95 3.47 16.24 -0.08
CA TYR A 95 3.04 15.41 1.04
C TYR A 95 3.99 15.45 2.25
N ILE A 96 5.30 15.59 2.02
CA ILE A 96 6.29 15.62 3.13
C ILE A 96 6.26 16.97 3.86
N VAL A 97 6.21 18.09 3.14
CA VAL A 97 6.32 19.43 3.74
C VAL A 97 5.18 19.72 4.73
N PRO A 98 3.89 19.53 4.39
CA PRO A 98 2.81 19.76 5.34
C PRO A 98 2.90 18.82 6.56
N SER A 99 3.29 17.57 6.34
CA SER A 99 3.46 16.58 7.42
C SER A 99 4.57 16.99 8.39
N ALA A 100 5.70 17.46 7.86
CA ALA A 100 6.82 17.93 8.68
C ALA A 100 6.45 19.17 9.50
N ILE A 101 5.72 20.12 8.91
CA ILE A 101 5.20 21.31 9.61
C ILE A 101 4.26 20.89 10.75
N GLY A 102 3.32 19.99 10.47
CA GLY A 102 2.38 19.48 11.48
C GLY A 102 3.09 18.80 12.66
N ILE A 103 4.05 17.92 12.37
CA ILE A 103 4.85 17.24 13.39
C ILE A 103 5.68 18.25 14.20
N ALA A 104 6.34 19.21 13.53
CA ALA A 104 7.10 20.25 14.21
C ALA A 104 6.22 21.10 15.14
N GLY A 105 5.01 21.45 14.70
CA GLY A 105 4.02 22.15 15.53
C GLY A 105 3.60 21.35 16.76
N LEU A 106 3.30 20.05 16.59
CA LEU A 106 2.96 19.17 17.71
C LEU A 106 4.10 19.01 18.72
N LEU A 107 5.33 18.84 18.23
CA LEU A 107 6.52 18.76 19.08
C LEU A 107 6.77 20.07 19.83
N TRP A 108 6.61 21.21 19.15
CA TRP A 108 6.74 22.52 19.78
C TRP A 108 5.69 22.72 20.89
N MET A 109 4.43 22.33 20.66
CA MET A 109 3.39 22.37 21.69
C MET A 109 3.72 21.45 22.87
N TYR A 110 4.15 20.22 22.61
CA TYR A 110 4.50 19.25 23.64
C TYR A 110 5.67 19.74 24.52
N PHE A 111 6.78 20.13 23.90
CA PHE A 111 7.95 20.61 24.65
C PHE A 111 7.77 22.03 25.21
N GLY A 112 6.89 22.85 24.62
CA GLY A 112 6.50 24.15 25.17
C GLY A 112 5.66 24.02 26.44
N ALA A 113 4.72 23.06 26.46
CA ALA A 113 3.85 22.80 27.61
C ALA A 113 4.56 22.15 28.82
N HIS A 114 5.76 21.59 28.62
CA HIS A 114 6.57 20.94 29.67
C HIS A 114 7.78 21.79 30.11
N LYS A 115 7.81 23.08 29.75
CA LYS A 115 8.85 24.04 30.17
C LYS A 115 8.48 24.87 31.40
N ASP A 116 7.25 24.74 31.89
CA ASP A 116 6.76 25.28 33.16
C ASP A 116 6.71 24.17 34.22
#